data_AF-A0A7S2GX11-F1
#
_entry.id   AF-A0A7S2GX11-F1
#
_cell.length_a   1.000
_cell.length_b   1.000
_cell.length_c   1.000
_cell.angle_alpha   90.00
_cell.angle_beta   90.00
_cell.angle_gamma   90.00
#
_symmetry.space_group_name_H-M   'P 1'
#
loop_
_entity.id
_entity.type
_entity.pdbx_description
1 polymer ?
#
loop_
_entity_poly.entity_id
_entity_poly.type
_entity_poly.pdbx_seq_one_letter_code
_entity_poly.pdbx_strand_id
1 'polypeptide(L)'
;RGFLQAEALGAFLANTTASSLLRIHPVHKLMVSPVKRALQTMAPTAKALGLRPLVRTNFFEAGGLYNADSTYSSFVAQGGMTRSEMMAAFSQYDLPDDITEEGWYTGVGKETDDECRERATGIATELKMLAGKLRESKQVVFVAHYDFMC
;
A
#
# COMPACT_ATOMS: atom_id res chain seq x y z
N ARG A 1 7.68 -19.01 0.02
CA ARG A 1 6.65 -19.00 1.10
C ARG A 1 5.74 -17.78 0.98
N GLY A 2 6.24 -16.53 1.00
CA GLY A 2 5.41 -15.33 0.88
C GLY A 2 4.50 -15.26 -0.37
N PHE A 3 5.02 -15.60 -1.56
CA PHE A 3 4.20 -15.64 -2.78
C PHE A 3 3.02 -16.60 -2.70
N LEU A 4 3.20 -17.78 -2.09
CA LEU A 4 2.10 -18.74 -1.90
C LEU A 4 1.03 -18.20 -0.94
N GLN A 5 1.43 -17.41 0.07
CA GLN A 5 0.47 -16.74 0.95
C GLN A 5 -0.31 -15.65 0.22
N ALA A 6 0.36 -14.87 -0.64
CA ALA A 6 -0.31 -13.87 -1.48
C ALA A 6 -1.30 -14.50 -2.47
N GLU A 7 -0.93 -15.63 -3.08
CA GLU A 7 -1.83 -16.40 -3.95
C GLU A 7 -3.04 -16.94 -3.19
N ALA A 8 -2.83 -17.52 -2.00
CA ALA A 8 -3.90 -18.01 -1.15
C ALA A 8 -4.86 -16.88 -0.72
N LEU A 9 -4.34 -15.70 -0.39
CA LEU A 9 -5.16 -14.51 -0.10
C LEU A 9 -6.01 -14.11 -1.31
N GLY A 10 -5.41 -14.03 -2.50
CA GLY A 10 -6.13 -13.69 -3.72
C GLY A 10 -7.23 -14.69 -4.06
N ALA A 11 -6.94 -15.99 -3.93
CA ALA A 11 -7.93 -17.05 -4.13
C ALA A 11 -9.07 -16.99 -3.11
N PHE A 12 -8.75 -16.73 -1.84
CA PHE A 12 -9.75 -16.56 -0.78
C PHE A 12 -10.67 -15.37 -1.06
N LEU A 13 -10.10 -14.22 -1.42
CA LEU A 13 -10.87 -13.02 -1.73
C LEU A 13 -11.71 -13.19 -3.01
N ALA A 14 -11.26 -13.95 -4.00
CA ALA A 14 -12.07 -14.23 -5.20
C ALA A 14 -13.21 -15.24 -4.96
N ASN A 15 -13.12 -16.07 -3.92
CA ASN A 15 -14.22 -16.95 -3.52
C ASN A 15 -15.29 -16.13 -2.79
N THR A 16 -16.24 -15.58 -3.55
CA THR A 16 -17.32 -14.73 -3.02
C THR A 16 -18.19 -15.45 -2.00
N THR A 17 -18.38 -16.76 -2.09
CA THR A 17 -19.11 -17.53 -1.08
C THR A 17 -18.39 -17.50 0.27
N ALA A 18 -17.10 -17.84 0.30
CA ALA A 18 -16.34 -17.89 1.55
C ALA A 18 -16.08 -16.49 2.14
N SER A 19 -15.70 -15.53 1.30
CA SER A 19 -15.34 -14.19 1.77
C SER A 19 -16.56 -13.30 2.07
N SER A 20 -17.74 -13.57 1.49
CA SER A 20 -18.99 -12.90 1.90
C SER A 20 -19.45 -13.30 3.31
N LEU A 21 -19.12 -14.51 3.78
CA LEU A 21 -19.39 -14.91 5.17
C LEU A 21 -18.66 -14.00 6.17
N LEU A 22 -17.51 -13.46 5.77
CA LEU A 22 -16.75 -12.45 6.53
C LEU A 22 -17.17 -11.01 6.21
N ARG A 23 -18.23 -10.80 5.42
CA ARG A 23 -18.71 -9.49 4.96
C ARG A 23 -17.63 -8.68 4.24
N ILE A 24 -16.77 -9.34 3.46
CA ILE A 24 -15.72 -8.69 2.67
C ILE A 24 -16.25 -8.20 1.31
N HIS A 25 -17.31 -8.83 0.78
CA HIS A 25 -17.86 -8.51 -0.54
C HIS A 25 -19.11 -7.66 -0.50
N PRO A 26 -19.33 -6.86 -1.59
CA PRO A 26 -18.48 -6.73 -2.77
C PRO A 26 -17.22 -5.86 -2.57
N VAL A 27 -16.03 -6.34 -2.96
CA VAL A 27 -14.80 -5.54 -2.97
C VAL A 27 -14.84 -4.52 -4.11
N HIS A 28 -14.74 -3.23 -3.78
CA HIS A 28 -14.87 -2.16 -4.76
C HIS A 28 -13.55 -1.52 -5.17
N LYS A 29 -12.56 -1.49 -4.28
CA LYS A 29 -11.27 -0.84 -4.52
C LYS A 29 -10.14 -1.61 -3.85
N LEU A 30 -8.98 -1.55 -4.50
CA LEU A 30 -7.70 -2.02 -3.96
C LEU A 30 -6.78 -0.82 -3.75
N MET A 31 -6.16 -0.72 -2.59
CA MET A 31 -5.12 0.27 -2.29
C MET A 31 -3.86 -0.43 -1.79
N VAL A 32 -2.68 0.10 -2.06
CA VAL A 32 -1.45 -0.61 -1.74
C VAL A 32 -0.31 0.35 -1.42
N SER A 33 0.54 -0.05 -0.46
CA SER A 33 1.82 0.61 -0.21
C SER A 33 2.75 0.55 -1.43
N PRO A 34 3.57 1.58 -1.69
CA PRO A 34 4.51 1.58 -2.82
C PRO A 34 5.72 0.66 -2.58
N VAL A 35 5.88 0.11 -1.38
CA VAL A 35 6.99 -0.79 -1.06
C VAL A 35 6.83 -2.10 -1.84
N LYS A 36 7.88 -2.52 -2.57
CA LYS A 36 7.87 -3.67 -3.50
C LYS A 36 7.21 -4.94 -2.95
N ARG A 37 7.44 -5.30 -1.69
CA ARG A 37 6.83 -6.49 -1.06
C ARG A 37 5.31 -6.39 -0.90
N ALA A 38 4.77 -5.19 -0.70
CA ALA A 38 3.33 -4.94 -0.64
C ALA A 38 2.71 -5.02 -2.04
N LEU A 39 3.36 -4.44 -3.05
CA LEU A 39 2.98 -4.57 -4.46
C LEU A 39 2.94 -6.05 -4.90
N GLN A 40 3.97 -6.83 -4.55
CA GLN A 40 4.00 -8.27 -4.82
C GLN A 40 2.89 -9.03 -4.12
N THR A 41 2.55 -8.66 -2.88
CA THR A 41 1.47 -9.28 -2.11
C THR A 41 0.09 -8.98 -2.71
N MET A 42 -0.14 -7.77 -3.21
CA MET A 42 -1.42 -7.37 -3.81
C MET A 42 -1.64 -7.99 -5.20
N ALA A 43 -0.59 -8.34 -5.93
CA ALA A 43 -0.69 -8.73 -7.34
C ALA A 43 -1.63 -9.93 -7.60
N PRO A 44 -1.61 -11.03 -6.83
CA PRO A 44 -2.55 -12.13 -7.02
C PRO A 44 -4.01 -11.73 -6.75
N THR A 45 -4.24 -10.91 -5.71
CA THR A 45 -5.58 -10.37 -5.39
C THR A 45 -6.12 -9.49 -6.50
N ALA A 46 -5.29 -8.58 -7.04
CA ALA A 46 -5.66 -7.73 -8.17
C ALA A 46 -6.08 -8.56 -9.39
N LYS A 47 -5.28 -9.59 -9.72
CA LYS A 47 -5.58 -10.52 -10.82
C LYS A 47 -6.88 -11.29 -10.57
N ALA A 48 -7.07 -11.81 -9.36
CA ALA A 48 -8.22 -12.66 -9.04
C ALA A 48 -9.55 -11.89 -8.98
N LEU A 49 -9.52 -10.63 -8.56
CA LEU A 49 -10.69 -9.76 -8.51
C LEU A 49 -10.92 -8.95 -9.80
N GLY A 50 -9.96 -8.93 -10.72
CA GLY A 50 -10.02 -8.09 -11.93
C GLY A 50 -10.00 -6.58 -11.63
N LEU A 51 -9.40 -6.19 -10.50
CA LEU A 51 -9.33 -4.79 -10.05
C LEU A 51 -7.91 -4.25 -10.18
N ARG A 52 -7.79 -2.97 -10.53
CA ARG A 52 -6.53 -2.23 -10.59
C ARG A 52 -6.23 -1.62 -9.21
N PRO A 53 -5.09 -1.95 -8.56
CA PRO A 53 -4.74 -1.34 -7.29
C PRO A 53 -4.23 0.09 -7.46
N LEU A 54 -4.75 1.00 -6.62
CA LEU A 54 -4.21 2.34 -6.48
C LEU A 54 -3.00 2.32 -5.54
N VAL A 55 -1.83 2.70 -6.05
CA VAL A 55 -0.66 2.88 -5.19
C VAL A 55 -0.85 4.14 -4.35
N ARG A 56 -0.59 4.02 -3.04
CA ARG A 56 -0.73 5.10 -2.05
C ARG A 56 0.64 5.39 -1.47
N THR A 57 1.32 6.41 -1.99
CA THR A 57 2.68 6.79 -1.59
C THR A 57 2.81 6.98 -0.08
N ASN A 58 1.76 7.44 0.60
CA ASN A 58 1.73 7.60 2.05
C ASN A 58 1.47 6.32 2.88
N PHE A 59 1.30 5.14 2.27
CA PHE A 59 1.08 3.85 2.97
C PHE A 59 2.39 3.09 3.25
N PHE A 60 3.55 3.76 3.25
CA PHE A 60 4.83 3.13 3.56
C PHE A 60 4.97 2.76 5.05
N GLU A 61 5.94 1.90 5.33
CA GLU A 61 6.27 1.38 6.67
C GLU A 61 6.77 2.50 7.61
N ALA A 62 6.52 2.38 8.92
CA ALA A 62 7.06 3.32 9.89
C ALA A 62 8.58 3.52 9.69
N GLY A 63 9.03 4.77 9.66
CA GLY A 63 10.43 5.09 9.39
C GLY A 63 10.74 5.40 7.92
N GLY A 64 9.85 5.05 6.99
CA GLY A 64 10.07 5.30 5.56
C GLY A 64 11.12 4.39 4.94
N LEU A 65 11.83 4.90 3.92
CA LEU A 65 12.85 4.13 3.20
C LEU A 65 14.20 4.84 3.27
N TYR A 66 15.17 4.22 3.94
CA TYR A 66 16.47 4.83 4.21
C TYR A 66 17.58 3.77 4.33
N ASN A 67 18.82 4.23 4.18
CA ASN A 67 20.01 3.53 4.62
C ASN A 67 20.49 4.12 5.95
N ALA A 68 20.87 3.26 6.89
CA ALA A 68 21.50 3.67 8.15
C ALA A 68 23.01 3.42 8.10
N ASP A 69 23.78 4.24 8.80
CA ASP A 69 25.18 3.92 9.11
C ASP A 69 25.28 2.72 10.09
N SER A 70 26.50 2.21 10.30
CA SER A 70 26.72 1.04 11.18
C SER A 70 26.37 1.29 12.65
N THR A 71 26.31 2.55 13.07
CA THR A 71 26.01 2.99 14.44
C THR A 71 24.55 3.40 14.64
N TYR A 72 23.75 3.38 13.56
CA TYR A 72 22.35 3.80 13.57
C TYR A 72 22.15 5.25 14.05
N SER A 73 23.09 6.12 13.71
CA SER A 73 23.14 7.55 14.08
C SER A 73 22.85 8.49 12.91
N SER A 74 22.94 7.99 11.68
CA SER A 74 22.66 8.75 10.46
C SER A 74 21.77 7.95 9.52
N PHE A 75 20.80 8.64 8.92
CA PHE A 75 19.84 8.05 8.00
C PHE A 75 19.81 8.84 6.70
N VAL A 76 20.04 8.16 5.58
CA VAL A 76 19.97 8.74 4.24
C VAL A 76 18.77 8.15 3.53
N ALA A 77 17.80 8.98 3.19
CA ALA A 77 16.61 8.54 2.47
C ALA A 77 16.96 7.85 1.14
N GLN A 78 16.12 6.92 0.73
CA GLN A 78 16.19 6.22 -0.54
C GLN A 78 14.84 6.39 -1.24
N GLY A 79 14.83 6.76 -2.52
CA GLY A 79 13.60 7.06 -3.25
C GLY A 79 12.67 5.85 -3.45
N GLY A 80 13.22 4.63 -3.42
CA GLY A 80 12.47 3.41 -3.69
C GLY A 80 12.34 3.13 -5.18
N MET A 81 11.27 2.42 -5.56
CA MET A 81 11.04 2.09 -6.97
C MET A 81 10.62 3.32 -7.76
N THR A 82 11.19 3.50 -8.96
CA THR A 82 10.80 4.58 -9.87
C THR A 82 9.48 4.28 -10.57
N ARG A 83 8.88 5.30 -11.20
CA ARG A 83 7.69 5.12 -12.05
C ARG A 83 7.95 4.09 -13.15
N SER A 84 9.05 4.22 -13.90
CA SER A 84 9.38 3.27 -14.96
C SER A 84 9.57 1.84 -14.44
N GLU A 85 10.22 1.65 -13.29
CA GLU A 85 10.36 0.34 -12.66
C GLU A 85 9.01 -0.25 -12.23
N MET A 86 8.12 0.57 -11.66
CA MET A 86 6.77 0.13 -11.29
C MET A 86 5.93 -0.20 -12.51
N MET A 87 5.98 0.60 -13.57
CA MET A 87 5.24 0.33 -14.80
C MET A 87 5.71 -0.96 -15.47
N ALA A 88 7.02 -1.25 -15.44
CA ALA A 88 7.57 -2.48 -15.99
C ALA A 88 7.16 -3.72 -15.18
N ALA A 89 7.14 -3.63 -13.84
CA ALA A 89 6.86 -4.77 -12.96
C ALA A 89 5.36 -4.96 -12.60
N PHE A 90 4.59 -3.88 -12.66
CA PHE A 90 3.23 -3.77 -12.09
C PHE A 90 2.31 -2.93 -13.00
N SER A 91 2.34 -3.17 -14.31
CA SER A 91 1.58 -2.38 -15.32
C SER A 91 0.07 -2.30 -15.11
N GLN A 92 -0.51 -3.22 -14.33
CA GLN A 92 -1.94 -3.22 -13.95
C GLN A 92 -2.29 -2.29 -12.79
N TYR A 93 -1.32 -1.61 -12.17
CA TYR A 93 -1.52 -0.71 -11.05
C TYR A 93 -1.75 0.72 -11.54
N ASP A 94 -2.54 1.47 -10.77
CA ASP A 94 -2.74 2.90 -10.98
C ASP A 94 -1.72 3.65 -10.12
N LEU A 95 -0.80 4.34 -10.79
CA LEU A 95 0.29 5.08 -10.17
C LEU A 95 -0.09 6.57 -10.05
N PRO A 96 -0.15 7.15 -8.83
CA PRO A 96 -0.36 8.58 -8.64
C PRO A 96 0.83 9.38 -9.18
N ASP A 97 0.63 10.65 -9.51
CA ASP A 97 1.62 11.53 -10.16
C ASP A 97 2.89 11.77 -9.32
N ASP A 98 2.79 11.61 -8.00
CA ASP A 98 3.88 11.79 -7.04
C ASP A 98 4.89 10.63 -7.02
N ILE A 99 4.67 9.58 -7.80
CA ILE A 99 5.71 8.58 -8.12
C ILE A 99 6.46 9.06 -9.36
N THR A 100 7.73 9.41 -9.20
CA THR A 100 8.56 9.98 -10.28
C THR A 100 9.71 9.04 -10.66
N GLU A 101 10.64 9.51 -11.49
CA GLU A 101 11.85 8.75 -11.80
C GLU A 101 12.89 8.80 -10.66
N GLU A 102 12.71 9.68 -9.68
CA GLU A 102 13.49 9.73 -8.45
C GLU A 102 12.95 8.75 -7.38
N GLY A 103 11.77 8.16 -7.61
CA GLY A 103 11.12 7.22 -6.70
C GLY A 103 9.81 7.76 -6.12
N TRP A 104 9.31 7.09 -5.08
CA TRP A 104 8.08 7.43 -4.37
C TRP A 104 8.32 8.03 -2.98
N TYR A 105 9.49 7.80 -2.38
CA TYR A 105 9.81 8.30 -1.05
C TYR A 105 10.57 9.63 -1.13
N THR A 106 10.01 10.66 -0.51
CA THR A 106 10.54 12.03 -0.53
C THR A 106 11.03 12.52 0.84
N GLY A 107 11.13 11.62 1.82
CA GLY A 107 11.66 11.95 3.14
C GLY A 107 13.15 12.34 3.10
N VAL A 108 13.64 12.99 4.15
CA VAL A 108 15.06 13.40 4.27
C VAL A 108 15.94 12.36 4.96
N GLY A 109 15.34 11.38 5.62
CA GLY A 109 16.03 10.34 6.40
C GLY A 109 15.02 9.32 6.92
N LYS A 110 15.24 8.82 8.14
CA LYS A 110 14.27 7.97 8.84
C LYS A 110 13.16 8.85 9.42
N GLU A 111 11.92 8.55 9.07
CA GLU A 111 10.73 9.13 9.71
C GLU A 111 10.70 8.78 11.21
N THR A 112 10.36 9.76 12.04
CA THR A 112 10.16 9.59 13.48
C THR A 112 8.79 8.98 13.79
N ASP A 113 8.63 8.44 15.00
CA ASP A 113 7.35 7.87 15.41
C ASP A 113 6.22 8.92 15.45
N ASP A 114 6.52 10.18 15.77
CA ASP A 114 5.54 11.27 15.76
C ASP A 114 5.12 11.64 14.34
N GLU A 115 6.06 11.75 13.40
CA GLU A 115 5.76 11.97 11.98
C GLU A 115 4.92 10.81 11.40
N CYS A 116 5.24 9.56 11.77
CA CYS A 116 4.46 8.39 11.38
C CYS A 116 3.02 8.47 11.92
N ARG A 117 2.84 8.83 13.20
CA ARG A 117 1.51 9.03 13.81
C ARG A 117 0.72 10.14 13.13
N GLU A 118 1.38 11.25 12.80
CA GLU A 118 0.76 12.36 12.10
C GLU A 118 0.31 11.94 10.69
N ARG A 119 1.18 11.27 9.93
CA ARG A 119 0.85 10.71 8.61
C ARG A 119 -0.32 9.74 8.67
N ALA A 120 -0.31 8.79 9.62
CA ALA A 120 -1.40 7.84 9.80
C ALA A 120 -2.72 8.54 10.15
N THR A 121 -2.67 9.58 11.00
CA THR A 121 -3.83 10.41 11.34
C THR A 121 -4.37 11.17 10.13
N GLY A 122 -3.48 11.73 9.30
CA GLY A 122 -3.82 12.39 8.04
C GLY A 122 -4.54 11.45 7.08
N ILE A 123 -4.02 10.24 6.90
CA ILE A 123 -4.62 9.20 6.06
C ILE A 123 -6.00 8.79 6.58
N ALA A 124 -6.14 8.53 7.88
CA ALA A 124 -7.42 8.17 8.48
C ALA A 124 -8.46 9.28 8.31
N THR A 125 -8.04 10.54 8.44
CA THR A 125 -8.89 11.72 8.23
C THR A 125 -9.32 11.84 6.77
N GLU A 126 -8.38 11.69 5.83
CA GLU A 126 -8.67 11.67 4.39
C GLU A 126 -9.69 10.57 4.02
N LEU A 127 -9.46 9.33 4.48
CA LEU A 127 -10.36 8.21 4.22
C LEU A 127 -11.76 8.43 4.81
N LYS A 128 -11.85 9.01 6.01
CA LYS A 128 -13.14 9.39 6.63
C LYS A 128 -13.86 10.46 5.82
N MET A 129 -13.13 11.48 5.35
CA MET A 129 -13.71 12.53 4.49
C MET A 129 -14.19 11.96 3.15
N LEU A 130 -13.43 11.06 2.54
CA LEU A 130 -13.85 10.37 1.31
C LEU A 130 -15.10 9.53 1.55
N ALA A 131 -15.14 8.76 2.65
CA ALA A 131 -16.30 7.97 3.02
C ALA A 131 -17.56 8.83 3.25
N GLY A 132 -17.42 9.98 3.91
CA GLY A 132 -18.52 10.93 4.13
C GLY A 132 -19.12 11.54 2.85
N LYS A 133 -18.42 11.44 1.72
CA LYS A 133 -18.90 11.90 0.40
C LYS A 133 -19.60 10.79 -0.40
N LEU A 134 -19.54 9.54 0.05
CA LEU A 134 -20.14 8.42 -0.66
C LEU A 134 -21.65 8.34 -0.38
N ARG A 135 -22.44 8.04 -1.41
CA ARG A 135 -23.88 7.77 -1.29
C ARG A 135 -24.20 6.35 -0.86
N GLU A 136 -23.21 5.47 -0.94
CA GLU A 136 -23.31 4.04 -0.64
C GLU A 136 -22.00 3.53 -0.04
N SER A 137 -22.08 2.53 0.81
CA SER A 137 -20.89 1.91 1.41
C SER A 137 -20.03 1.24 0.36
N LYS A 138 -18.71 1.45 0.45
CA LYS A 138 -17.70 0.79 -0.39
C LYS A 138 -16.74 0.02 0.49
N GLN A 139 -16.50 -1.24 0.15
CA GLN A 139 -15.44 -2.05 0.77
C GLN A 139 -14.15 -1.88 0.00
N VAL A 140 -13.09 -1.55 0.73
CA VAL A 140 -11.74 -1.34 0.22
C VAL A 140 -10.85 -2.37 0.88
N VAL A 141 -10.07 -3.09 0.08
CA VAL A 141 -8.97 -3.92 0.59
C VAL A 141 -7.69 -3.14 0.40
N PHE A 142 -6.86 -3.05 1.44
CA PHE A 142 -5.55 -2.46 1.32
C PHE A 142 -4.45 -3.36 1.88
N VAL A 143 -3.25 -3.25 1.31
CA VAL A 143 -2.05 -3.96 1.76
C VAL A 143 -0.99 -2.94 2.15
N ALA A 144 -0.60 -2.96 3.43
CA ALA A 144 0.39 -2.07 4.03
C ALA A 144 1.30 -2.86 5.01
N HIS A 145 1.86 -2.19 6.02
CA HIS A 145 2.89 -2.75 6.92
C HIS A 145 2.40 -2.75 8.36
N TYR A 146 2.92 -3.69 9.17
CA TYR A 146 2.46 -3.90 10.54
C TYR A 146 2.60 -2.64 11.41
N ASP A 147 3.81 -2.08 11.51
CA ASP A 147 4.09 -0.89 12.34
C ASP A 147 3.33 0.37 11.87
N PHE A 148 2.82 0.39 10.63
CA PHE A 148 1.96 1.46 10.13
C PHE A 148 0.49 1.28 10.54
N MET A 149 0.05 0.04 10.77
CA MET A 149 -1.35 -0.30 11.07
C MET A 149 -1.67 -0.41 12.56
N CYS A 150 -0.64 -0.54 13.42
CA CYS A 150 -0.77 -0.75 14.86
C CYS A 150 -0.40 0.50 15.65
#